data_AF-A0A661IUH9-F1
#
_entry.id   AF-A0A661IUH9-F1
#
_cell.length_a   1.000
_cell.length_b   1.000
_cell.length_c   1.000
_cell.angle_alpha   90.00
_cell.angle_beta   90.00
_cell.angle_gamma   90.00
#
_symmetry.space_group_name_H-M   'P 1'
#
loop_
_entity.id
_entity.type
_entity.pdbx_description
1 polymer ?
#
loop_
_entity_poly.entity_id
_entity_poly.type
_entity_poly.pdbx_seq_one_letter_code
_entity_poly.pdbx_strand_id
1 'polypeptide(L)'
;TVLKVPGIERGGSRTIAIEPLKKQISHQGLVGAIGIEAVVALRKLGISNVYVYGVTGAAIEAVKTGLCPVIVCVDNEIPALTRKLGEENIDYETIDLRQS
;
A
#
# COMPACT_ATOMS: atom_id res chain seq x y z
N THR A 1 -3.52 -5.64 -4.34
CA THR A 1 -4.03 -5.45 -2.95
C THR A 1 -3.66 -4.07 -2.43
N VAL A 2 -4.57 -3.38 -1.75
CA VAL A 2 -4.31 -2.10 -1.08
C VAL A 2 -4.33 -2.30 0.45
N LEU A 3 -3.20 -2.03 1.10
CA LEU A 3 -3.09 -2.09 2.56
C LEU A 3 -3.24 -0.67 3.13
N LYS A 4 -4.30 -0.45 3.89
CA LYS A 4 -4.65 0.86 4.42
C LYS A 4 -3.86 1.16 5.69
N VAL A 5 -3.29 2.36 5.73
CA VAL A 5 -2.58 2.94 6.86
C VAL A 5 -3.33 4.17 7.36
N PRO A 6 -3.53 4.33 8.68
CA PRO A 6 -4.13 5.56 9.21
C PRO A 6 -3.23 6.77 8.92
N GLY A 7 -3.82 7.93 8.62
CA GLY A 7 -3.10 9.20 8.62
C GLY A 7 -2.59 9.59 10.01
N ILE A 8 -1.67 10.56 10.07
CA ILE A 8 -1.04 11.02 11.33
C ILE A 8 -2.05 11.44 12.42
N GLU A 9 -3.16 12.08 12.03
CA GLU A 9 -4.26 12.48 12.90
C GLU A 9 -4.95 11.31 13.62
N ARG A 10 -4.81 10.09 13.08
CA ARG A 10 -5.33 8.83 13.62
C ARG A 10 -4.22 7.92 14.17
N GLY A 11 -3.04 8.48 14.47
CA GLY A 11 -1.89 7.77 15.03
C GLY A 11 -0.89 7.22 14.01
N GLY A 12 -1.18 7.36 12.71
CA GLY A 12 -0.21 7.10 11.65
C GLY A 12 0.32 5.67 11.60
N SER A 13 1.61 5.55 11.30
CA SER A 13 2.32 4.26 11.26
C SER A 13 2.51 3.58 12.62
N ARG A 14 2.15 4.24 13.73
CA ARG A 14 2.34 3.70 15.10
C ARG A 14 1.21 2.76 15.51
N THR A 15 0.04 2.88 14.87
CA THR A 15 -1.17 2.10 15.21
C THR A 15 -1.36 0.89 14.29
N ILE A 16 -0.37 0.58 13.46
CA ILE A 16 -0.39 -0.52 12.50
C ILE A 16 0.10 -1.82 13.16
N ALA A 17 -0.58 -2.93 12.88
CA ALA A 17 -0.11 -4.27 13.22
C ALA A 17 1.04 -4.69 12.26
N ILE A 18 2.23 -4.94 12.81
CA ILE A 18 3.46 -5.18 12.04
C ILE A 18 3.48 -6.58 11.42
N GLU A 19 2.97 -7.59 12.13
CA GLU A 19 2.93 -8.98 11.69
C GLU A 19 2.00 -9.19 10.49
N PRO A 20 0.75 -8.67 10.48
CA PRO A 20 -0.10 -8.71 9.30
C PRO A 20 0.51 -8.01 8.10
N LEU A 21 1.12 -6.82 8.31
CA LEU A 21 1.81 -6.10 7.23
C LEU A 21 2.94 -6.95 6.64
N LYS A 22 3.80 -7.55 7.49
CA LYS A 22 4.90 -8.42 7.05
C LYS A 22 4.41 -9.63 6.24
N LYS A 23 3.32 -10.26 6.68
CA LYS A 23 2.73 -11.43 5.99
C LYS A 23 2.23 -11.08 4.58
N GLN A 24 1.64 -9.90 4.42
CA GLN A 24 1.09 -9.48 3.13
C GLN A 24 2.16 -9.16 2.09
N ILE A 25 3.35 -8.72 2.53
CA ILE A 25 4.41 -8.23 1.64
C ILE A 25 5.57 -9.21 1.42
N SER A 26 5.71 -10.27 2.24
CA SER A 26 6.86 -11.18 2.21
C SER A 26 7.02 -12.03 0.93
N HIS A 27 6.01 -12.04 0.06
CA HIS A 27 6.00 -12.84 -1.18
C HIS A 27 5.70 -12.03 -2.44
N GLN A 28 5.71 -10.70 -2.33
CA GLN A 28 5.20 -9.82 -3.38
C GLN A 28 6.33 -9.26 -4.24
N GLY A 29 6.18 -9.32 -5.56
CA GLY A 29 7.19 -8.84 -6.51
C GLY A 29 7.29 -7.30 -6.56
N LEU A 30 6.17 -6.60 -6.35
CA LEU A 30 6.13 -5.14 -6.30
C LEU A 30 5.40 -4.66 -5.05
N VAL A 31 6.11 -3.92 -4.20
CA VAL A 31 5.57 -3.24 -3.04
C VAL A 31 5.71 -1.73 -3.22
N GLY A 32 4.59 -1.02 -3.23
CA GLY A 32 4.50 0.42 -3.35
C GLY A 32 4.01 1.09 -2.07
N ALA A 33 4.38 2.35 -1.85
CA ALA A 33 3.94 3.15 -0.72
C ALA A 33 3.42 4.52 -1.16
N ILE A 34 2.21 4.87 -0.73
CA ILE A 34 1.59 6.17 -0.95
C ILE A 34 1.32 6.81 0.41
N GLY A 35 1.91 7.99 0.64
CA GLY A 35 1.90 8.68 1.94
C GLY A 35 3.10 8.35 2.82
N ILE A 36 3.51 9.31 3.66
CA ILE A 36 4.72 9.16 4.48
C ILE A 36 4.55 8.11 5.58
N GLU A 37 3.34 7.94 6.11
CA GLU A 37 3.01 6.93 7.11
C GLU A 37 3.18 5.52 6.55
N ALA A 38 2.78 5.29 5.29
CA ALA A 38 2.99 4.04 4.59
C ALA A 38 4.49 3.74 4.41
N VAL A 39 5.28 4.74 4.00
CA VAL A 39 6.74 4.62 3.87
C VAL A 39 7.37 4.26 5.22
N VAL A 40 7.00 4.97 6.28
CA VAL A 40 7.53 4.70 7.63
C VAL A 40 7.13 3.30 8.12
N ALA A 41 5.89 2.86 7.85
CA ALA A 41 5.42 1.52 8.21
C ALA A 41 6.28 0.42 7.57
N LEU A 42 6.57 0.55 6.27
CA LEU A 42 7.41 -0.40 5.55
C LEU A 42 8.88 -0.34 6.00
N ARG A 43 9.41 0.85 6.31
CA ARG A 43 10.77 0.99 6.84
C ARG A 43 10.96 0.31 8.19
N LYS A 44 9.95 0.30 9.07
CA LYS A 44 9.98 -0.46 10.34
C LYS A 44 10.19 -1.96 10.14
N LEU A 45 9.81 -2.49 8.97
CA LEU A 45 10.01 -3.89 8.60
C LEU A 45 11.37 -4.17 7.96
N GLY A 46 12.24 -3.16 7.82
CA GLY A 46 13.55 -3.30 7.21
C GLY A 46 13.51 -3.54 5.70
N ILE A 47 12.39 -3.23 5.03
CA ILE A 47 12.23 -3.44 3.59
C ILE A 47 12.86 -2.27 2.84
N SER A 48 13.91 -2.58 2.06
CA SER A 48 14.64 -1.60 1.26
C SER A 48 14.04 -1.38 -0.13
N ASN A 49 13.39 -2.40 -0.71
CA ASN A 49 12.86 -2.34 -2.07
C ASN A 49 11.39 -1.90 -2.10
N VAL A 50 11.15 -0.62 -1.79
CA VAL A 50 9.81 -0.01 -1.80
C VAL A 50 9.74 1.05 -2.87
N TYR A 51 8.75 0.94 -3.76
CA TYR A 51 8.43 2.00 -4.70
C TYR A 51 7.69 3.13 -3.98
N VAL A 52 8.26 4.33 -4.00
CA VAL A 52 7.69 5.51 -3.34
C VAL A 52 7.26 6.60 -4.31
N TYR A 53 7.71 6.53 -5.58
CA TYR A 53 7.38 7.48 -6.63
C TYR A 53 6.65 6.78 -7.77
N GLY A 54 5.71 7.47 -8.42
CA GLY A 54 4.97 6.93 -9.56
C GLY A 54 4.15 5.67 -9.22
N VAL A 55 3.88 5.43 -7.94
CA VAL A 55 3.37 4.14 -7.43
C VAL A 55 2.10 3.70 -8.13
N THR A 56 1.15 4.61 -8.35
CA THR A 56 -0.10 4.27 -9.05
C THR A 56 0.15 3.79 -10.48
N GLY A 57 1.01 4.48 -11.24
CA GLY A 57 1.33 4.08 -12.61
C GLY A 57 2.07 2.74 -12.65
N ALA A 58 3.05 2.56 -11.76
CA ALA A 58 3.76 1.29 -11.62
C ALA A 58 2.82 0.13 -11.23
N ALA A 59 1.84 0.39 -10.36
CA ALA A 59 0.85 -0.61 -9.97
C ALA A 59 -0.07 -0.99 -11.14
N ILE A 60 -0.56 -0.02 -11.89
CA ILE A 60 -1.40 -0.23 -13.08
C ILE A 60 -0.65 -1.08 -14.10
N GLU A 61 0.61 -0.72 -14.41
CA GLU A 61 1.44 -1.46 -15.36
C GLU A 61 1.72 -2.88 -14.87
N ALA A 62 2.01 -3.05 -13.57
CA ALA A 62 2.22 -4.37 -12.97
C ALA A 62 0.98 -5.26 -13.14
N VAL A 63 -0.23 -4.73 -12.89
CA VAL A 63 -1.46 -5.50 -13.09
C VAL A 63 -1.67 -5.87 -14.56
N LYS A 64 -1.47 -4.92 -15.48
CA LYS A 64 -1.62 -5.15 -16.93
C LYS A 64 -0.65 -6.19 -17.48
N THR A 65 0.50 -6.36 -16.83
CA THR A 65 1.50 -7.39 -17.16
C THR A 65 1.33 -8.71 -16.40
N GLY A 66 0.23 -8.86 -15.64
CA GLY A 66 -0.11 -10.09 -14.94
C GLY A 66 0.51 -10.25 -13.55
N LEU A 67 1.07 -9.18 -12.98
CA LEU A 67 1.58 -9.16 -11.62
C LEU A 67 0.48 -8.72 -10.63
N CYS A 68 0.64 -9.12 -9.38
CA CYS A 68 -0.23 -8.67 -8.29
C CYS A 68 0.57 -7.74 -7.36
N PRO A 69 0.51 -6.41 -7.53
CA PRO A 69 1.24 -5.50 -6.65
C PRO A 69 0.53 -5.32 -5.30
N VAL A 70 1.32 -5.03 -4.27
CA VAL A 70 0.82 -4.58 -2.96
C VAL A 70 1.13 -3.11 -2.77
N ILE A 71 0.09 -2.32 -2.53
CA ILE A 71 0.22 -0.88 -2.31
C ILE A 71 -0.16 -0.59 -0.87
N VAL A 72 0.80 -0.12 -0.07
CA VAL A 72 0.55 0.42 1.26
C VAL A 72 0.16 1.89 1.08
N CYS A 73 -1.08 2.23 1.42
CA CYS A 73 -1.65 3.54 1.13
C CYS A 73 -2.23 4.16 2.38
N VAL A 74 -1.90 5.42 2.64
CA VAL A 74 -2.55 6.15 3.71
C VAL A 74 -4.01 6.43 3.34
N ASP A 75 -4.89 6.38 4.35
CA ASP A 75 -6.34 6.34 4.14
C ASP A 75 -6.93 7.52 3.36
N ASN A 76 -6.40 8.74 3.51
CA ASN A 76 -6.87 9.90 2.75
C ASN A 76 -6.46 9.87 1.25
N GLU A 77 -5.46 9.08 0.87
CA GLU A 77 -4.99 8.92 -0.50
C GLU A 77 -5.70 7.76 -1.24
N ILE A 78 -6.39 6.89 -0.51
CA ILE A 78 -7.12 5.75 -1.09
C ILE A 78 -8.12 6.19 -2.18
N PRO A 79 -8.97 7.23 -2.00
CA PRO A 79 -9.90 7.66 -3.04
C PRO A 79 -9.23 8.03 -4.37
N ALA A 80 -8.06 8.67 -4.31
CA ALA A 80 -7.31 9.03 -5.51
C ALA A 80 -6.73 7.80 -6.22
N LEU A 81 -6.22 6.83 -5.44
CA LEU A 81 -5.72 5.56 -5.97
C LEU A 81 -6.86 4.75 -6.62
N THR A 82 -7.98 4.55 -5.92
CA THR A 82 -9.07 3.71 -6.40
C THR A 82 -9.79 4.31 -7.59
N ARG A 83 -9.89 5.64 -7.69
CA ARG A 83 -10.36 6.33 -8.89
C ARG A 83 -9.53 5.95 -10.11
N LYS A 84 -8.19 6.00 -10.01
CA LYS A 84 -7.29 5.66 -11.12
C LYS A 84 -7.34 4.16 -11.47
N LEU A 85 -7.45 3.28 -10.48
CA LEU A 85 -7.64 1.85 -10.74
C LEU A 85 -8.97 1.58 -11.45
N GLY A 86 -10.04 2.28 -11.06
CA GLY A 86 -11.35 2.18 -11.69
C GLY A 86 -11.38 2.69 -13.13
N GLU A 87 -10.67 3.80 -13.43
CA GLU A 87 -10.48 4.29 -14.81
C GLU A 87 -9.85 3.23 -15.73
N GLU A 88 -9.00 2.37 -15.17
CA GLU A 88 -8.31 1.30 -15.88
C GLU A 88 -9.03 -0.07 -15.78
N ASN A 89 -10.22 -0.13 -15.19
CA ASN A 89 -10.99 -1.36 -14.92
C ASN A 89 -10.18 -2.42 -14.13
N ILE A 90 -9.38 -1.98 -13.16
CA ILE A 90 -8.58 -2.85 -12.31
C ILE A 90 -9.31 -3.11 -10.99
N ASP A 91 -9.58 -4.39 -10.74
CA ASP A 91 -10.10 -4.85 -9.45
C ASP A 91 -9.06 -4.70 -8.35
N TYR A 92 -9.53 -4.39 -7.14
CA TYR A 92 -8.68 -4.30 -5.96
C TYR A 92 -9.42 -4.74 -4.71
N GLU A 93 -8.67 -5.27 -3.76
CA GLU A 93 -9.12 -5.49 -2.38
C GLU A 93 -8.44 -4.46 -1.47
N THR A 94 -9.13 -4.10 -0.38
CA THR A 94 -8.58 -3.22 0.66
C THR A 94 -8.54 -3.94 1.99
N ILE A 95 -7.39 -3.90 2.67
CA ILE A 95 -7.18 -4.48 4.01
C ILE A 95 -6.80 -3.37 4.97
N ASP A 96 -7.53 -3.24 6.09
CA ASP A 96 -7.20 -2.28 7.15
C ASP A 96 -6.18 -2.89 8.11
N LEU A 97 -5.04 -2.20 8.30
CA LEU A 97 -3.94 -2.71 9.13
C LEU A 97 -3.95 -2.21 10.58
N ARG A 98 -5.01 -1.51 11.02
CA ARG A 98 -5.11 -1.02 12.42
C ARG A 98 -5.06 -2.19 13.41
N GLN A 99 -4.32 -2.01 14.49
CA GLN A 99 -4.40 -2.90 15.67
C GLN A 99 -5.80 -2.79 16.28
N SER A 100 -6.50 -3.91 16.44
CA SER A 100 -7.75 -3.99 17.23
C SER A 100 -7.45 -3.96 18.72
#